data_AF-A0A7N2MU55-F1
#
_entry.id   AF-A0A7N2MU55-F1
#
_cell.length_a   1.000
_cell.length_b   1.000
_cell.length_c   1.000
_cell.angle_alpha   90.00
_cell.angle_beta   90.00
_cell.angle_gamma   90.00
#
_symmetry.space_group_name_H-M   'P 1'
#
loop_
_entity.id
_entity.type
_entity.pdbx_description
1 polymer ?
#
loop_
_entity_poly.entity_id
_entity_poly.type
_entity_poly.pdbx_seq_one_letter_code
_entity_poly.pdbx_strand_id
1 'polypeptide(L)'
;MDLLDLMLKKGVELNTVTYNVIINGLCKEGGVGDAFKILEMMTKKGKKPDVVTYNTLLVGLCADGQIDEAMKLLELMLKDENFVEPDVTIFNSLIQGFYKEGFLDGAVEVYHMMVERGISGSLGQARGLFQELRNATHRPDVVSFTTIIDGALKAGDFQSAKELLMDMLGMGLASDYMTFSSLISRLSKLGQLDEAKSVFEKMIASGFTPDTFVYDSLPKGFASKGKTKEIIDLLRQMADKGVVLDSEIISTILTCLCDMSEVLDVMEILPDCS
;
A
#
# COMPACT_ATOMS: atom_id res chain seq x y z
N MET A 1 8.13 -27.66 -29.20
CA MET A 1 6.89 -28.38 -29.55
C MET A 1 7.10 -29.90 -29.66
N ASP A 2 8.20 -30.39 -30.24
CA ASP A 2 8.40 -31.83 -30.53
C ASP A 2 8.31 -32.79 -29.33
N LEU A 3 8.77 -32.39 -28.13
CA LEU A 3 8.73 -33.24 -26.94
C LEU A 3 7.29 -33.46 -26.43
N LEU A 4 6.46 -32.41 -26.48
CA LEU A 4 5.06 -32.45 -26.07
C LEU A 4 4.26 -33.36 -26.99
N ASP A 5 4.40 -33.20 -28.30
CA ASP A 5 3.74 -34.04 -29.30
C ASP A 5 4.16 -35.51 -29.17
N LEU A 6 5.42 -35.77 -28.83
CA LEU A 6 5.91 -37.13 -28.56
C LEU A 6 5.25 -37.74 -27.32
N MET A 7 5.15 -36.98 -26.21
CA MET A 7 4.50 -37.45 -24.98
C MET A 7 3.02 -37.75 -25.22
N LEU A 8 2.34 -36.89 -25.97
CA LEU A 8 0.93 -37.07 -26.35
C LEU A 8 0.73 -38.28 -27.28
N LYS A 9 1.60 -38.46 -28.29
CA LYS A 9 1.56 -39.64 -29.18
C LYS A 9 1.82 -40.94 -28.44
N LYS A 10 2.62 -40.91 -27.36
CA LYS A 10 2.87 -42.06 -26.48
C LYS A 10 1.76 -42.30 -25.46
N GLY A 11 0.67 -41.52 -25.48
CA GLY A 11 -0.46 -41.68 -24.57
C GLY A 11 -0.18 -41.25 -23.14
N VAL A 12 0.86 -40.44 -22.91
CA VAL A 12 1.16 -39.92 -21.57
C VAL A 12 0.14 -38.85 -21.21
N GLU A 13 -0.59 -39.07 -20.13
CA GLU A 13 -1.51 -38.07 -19.59
C GLU A 13 -0.73 -36.98 -18.86
N LEU A 14 -0.80 -35.76 -19.38
CA LEU A 14 -0.11 -34.61 -18.80
C LEU A 14 -0.95 -34.03 -17.65
N ASN A 15 -0.28 -33.73 -16.54
CA ASN A 15 -0.87 -33.03 -15.40
C ASN A 15 -0.56 -31.52 -15.47
N THR A 16 -1.21 -30.72 -14.62
CA THR A 16 -1.04 -29.26 -14.54
C THR A 16 0.43 -28.84 -14.39
N VAL A 17 1.20 -29.55 -13.58
CA VAL A 17 2.64 -29.27 -13.39
C VAL A 17 3.41 -29.37 -14.71
N THR A 18 3.12 -30.38 -15.53
CA THR A 18 3.81 -30.56 -16.81
C THR A 18 3.46 -29.45 -17.80
N TYR A 19 2.19 -29.01 -17.83
CA TYR A 19 1.78 -27.85 -18.61
C TYR A 19 2.49 -26.58 -18.16
N ASN A 20 2.56 -26.32 -16.85
CA ASN A 20 3.21 -25.14 -16.28
C ASN A 20 4.70 -25.08 -16.63
N VAL A 21 5.40 -26.22 -16.63
CA VAL A 21 6.81 -26.30 -17.05
C VAL A 21 6.98 -25.89 -18.51
N ILE A 22 6.10 -26.36 -19.40
CA ILE A 22 6.15 -26.03 -20.84
C ILE A 22 5.83 -24.55 -21.07
N ILE A 23 4.78 -24.04 -20.43
CA ILE A 23 4.39 -22.63 -20.47
C ILE A 23 5.56 -21.75 -20.02
N ASN A 24 6.21 -22.09 -18.90
CA ASN A 24 7.36 -21.34 -18.38
C ASN A 24 8.55 -21.35 -19.33
N GLY A 25 8.84 -22.48 -19.96
CA GLY A 25 9.90 -22.58 -20.98
C GLY A 25 9.61 -21.63 -22.15
N LEU A 26 8.39 -21.65 -22.67
CA LEU A 26 7.98 -20.80 -23.79
C LEU A 26 8.01 -19.30 -23.43
N CYS A 27 7.52 -18.92 -22.24
CA CYS A 27 7.58 -17.53 -21.79
C CYS A 27 9.02 -17.02 -21.66
N LYS A 28 9.96 -17.85 -21.17
CA LYS A 28 11.38 -17.49 -21.05
C LYS A 28 12.09 -17.34 -22.40
N GLU A 29 11.61 -18.02 -23.43
CA GLU A 29 12.12 -17.89 -24.80
C GLU A 29 11.46 -16.75 -25.57
N GLY A 30 10.57 -15.97 -24.94
CA GLY A 30 9.78 -14.91 -25.60
C GLY A 30 8.61 -15.44 -26.43
N GLY A 31 8.37 -16.76 -26.43
CA GLY A 31 7.28 -17.41 -27.14
C GLY A 31 5.94 -17.34 -26.40
N VAL A 32 5.55 -16.17 -25.87
CA VAL A 32 4.34 -16.02 -25.04
C VAL A 32 3.08 -16.44 -25.80
N GLY A 33 2.97 -16.12 -27.09
CA GLY A 33 1.85 -16.56 -27.93
C GLY A 33 1.74 -18.09 -28.05
N ASP A 34 2.87 -18.81 -28.08
CA ASP A 34 2.85 -20.27 -28.04
C ASP A 34 2.49 -20.80 -26.65
N ALA A 35 2.88 -20.10 -25.59
CA ALA A 35 2.48 -20.43 -24.22
C ALA A 35 0.95 -20.36 -24.05
N PHE A 36 0.27 -19.39 -24.68
CA PHE A 36 -1.19 -19.32 -24.72
C PHE A 36 -1.84 -20.49 -25.48
N LYS A 37 -1.23 -20.99 -26.55
CA LYS A 37 -1.72 -22.20 -27.23
C LYS A 37 -1.66 -23.42 -26.30
N ILE A 38 -0.62 -23.50 -25.46
CA ILE A 38 -0.51 -24.57 -24.46
C ILE A 38 -1.58 -24.44 -23.37
N LEU A 39 -1.89 -23.22 -22.92
CA LEU A 39 -3.02 -22.95 -22.01
C LEU A 39 -4.35 -23.41 -22.62
N GLU A 40 -4.63 -23.05 -23.88
CA GLU A 40 -5.86 -23.48 -24.56
C GLU A 40 -5.94 -25.01 -24.67
N MET A 41 -4.82 -25.67 -25.00
CA MET A 41 -4.76 -27.13 -25.06
C MET A 41 -5.01 -27.78 -23.70
N MET A 42 -4.45 -27.22 -22.63
CA MET A 42 -4.66 -27.67 -21.26
C MET A 42 -6.16 -27.65 -20.90
N THR A 43 -6.84 -26.54 -21.19
CA THR A 43 -8.28 -26.37 -20.93
C THR A 43 -9.13 -27.31 -21.79
N LYS A 44 -8.82 -27.47 -23.09
CA LYS A 44 -9.53 -28.41 -23.98
C LYS A 44 -9.44 -29.87 -23.52
N LYS A 45 -8.35 -30.22 -22.84
CA LYS A 45 -8.15 -31.55 -22.23
C LYS A 45 -8.74 -31.66 -20.82
N GLY A 46 -9.53 -30.69 -20.39
CA GLY A 46 -10.22 -30.67 -19.10
C GLY A 46 -9.30 -30.46 -17.90
N LYS A 47 -8.06 -29.98 -18.11
CA LYS A 47 -7.16 -29.62 -17.01
C LYS A 47 -7.39 -28.15 -16.66
N LYS A 48 -7.61 -27.86 -15.37
CA LYS A 48 -7.85 -26.51 -14.87
C LYS A 48 -6.53 -25.77 -14.64
N PRO A 49 -6.33 -24.59 -15.25
CA PRO A 49 -5.23 -23.70 -14.90
C PRO A 49 -5.26 -23.35 -13.41
N ASP A 50 -4.07 -23.19 -12.82
CA ASP A 50 -3.88 -22.78 -11.44
C ASP A 50 -3.13 -21.44 -11.35
N VAL A 51 -2.87 -20.97 -10.12
CA VAL A 51 -2.15 -19.71 -9.87
C VAL A 51 -0.78 -19.70 -10.52
N VAL A 52 -0.09 -20.85 -10.56
CA VAL A 52 1.24 -20.97 -11.19
C VAL A 52 1.14 -20.81 -12.70
N THR A 53 0.08 -21.33 -13.31
CA THR A 53 -0.19 -21.19 -14.75
C THR A 53 -0.31 -19.71 -15.13
N TYR A 54 -1.20 -18.98 -14.44
CA TYR A 54 -1.46 -17.58 -14.71
C TYR A 54 -0.27 -16.69 -14.38
N ASN A 55 0.37 -16.91 -13.23
CA ASN A 55 1.57 -16.17 -12.81
C ASN A 55 2.68 -16.27 -13.86
N THR A 56 2.93 -17.48 -14.38
CA THR A 56 3.94 -17.70 -15.42
C THR A 56 3.67 -16.89 -16.69
N LEU A 57 2.42 -16.90 -17.17
CA LEU A 57 2.02 -16.16 -18.37
C LEU A 57 2.06 -14.64 -18.14
N LEU A 58 1.59 -14.17 -16.99
CA LEU A 58 1.62 -12.77 -16.58
C LEU A 58 3.04 -12.23 -16.51
N VAL A 59 3.96 -12.97 -15.88
CA VAL A 59 5.39 -12.62 -15.84
C VAL A 59 5.97 -12.55 -17.25
N GLY A 60 5.64 -13.52 -18.12
CA GLY A 60 6.06 -13.52 -19.52
C GLY A 60 5.59 -12.29 -20.29
N LEU A 61 4.31 -11.94 -20.17
CA LEU A 61 3.72 -10.76 -20.81
C LEU A 61 4.35 -9.45 -20.29
N CYS A 62 4.55 -9.33 -18.98
CA CYS A 62 5.19 -8.15 -18.38
C CYS A 62 6.66 -8.02 -18.79
N ALA A 63 7.35 -9.14 -19.01
CA ALA A 63 8.73 -9.14 -19.49
C ALA A 63 8.84 -8.73 -20.97
N ASP A 64 7.82 -9.03 -21.77
CA ASP A 64 7.72 -8.69 -23.20
C ASP A 64 7.08 -7.31 -23.45
N GLY A 65 6.74 -6.55 -22.39
CA GLY A 65 6.11 -5.23 -22.48
C GLY A 65 4.62 -5.26 -22.87
N GLN A 66 4.00 -6.44 -22.93
CA GLN A 66 2.60 -6.63 -23.34
C GLN A 66 1.62 -6.41 -22.16
N ILE A 67 1.67 -5.23 -21.55
CA ILE A 67 0.97 -4.92 -20.30
C ILE A 67 -0.56 -4.97 -20.44
N ASP A 68 -1.12 -4.52 -21.56
CA ASP A 68 -2.57 -4.58 -21.81
C ASP A 68 -3.09 -6.03 -21.80
N GLU A 69 -2.30 -6.95 -22.37
CA GLU A 69 -2.66 -8.36 -22.42
C GLU A 69 -2.48 -9.02 -21.05
N ALA A 70 -1.49 -8.56 -20.27
CA ALA A 70 -1.31 -8.98 -18.89
C ALA A 70 -2.53 -8.58 -18.03
N MET A 71 -3.06 -7.36 -18.20
CA MET A 71 -4.27 -6.93 -17.49
C MET A 71 -5.51 -7.75 -17.87
N LYS A 72 -5.72 -8.02 -19.16
CA LYS A 72 -6.82 -8.91 -19.60
C LYS A 72 -6.70 -10.32 -19.02
N LEU A 73 -5.47 -10.82 -18.89
CA LEU A 73 -5.23 -12.13 -18.29
C LEU A 73 -5.53 -12.14 -16.78
N LEU A 74 -5.19 -11.05 -16.07
CA LEU A 74 -5.61 -10.87 -14.68
C LEU A 74 -7.14 -10.84 -14.56
N GLU A 75 -7.84 -10.08 -15.41
CA GLU A 75 -9.31 -10.07 -15.42
C GLU A 75 -9.90 -11.47 -15.69
N LEU A 76 -9.32 -12.22 -16.62
CA LEU A 76 -9.75 -13.59 -16.92
C LEU A 76 -9.59 -14.51 -15.71
N MET A 77 -8.48 -14.39 -14.99
CA MET A 77 -8.19 -15.13 -13.75
C MET A 77 -9.20 -14.78 -12.63
N LEU A 78 -9.78 -13.59 -12.67
CA LEU A 78 -10.70 -13.08 -11.65
C LEU A 78 -12.19 -13.33 -11.97
N LYS A 79 -12.53 -13.80 -13.17
CA LYS A 79 -13.90 -14.15 -13.53
C LYS A 79 -14.38 -15.37 -12.77
N ASP A 80 -15.63 -15.34 -12.29
CA ASP A 80 -16.25 -16.41 -11.48
C ASP A 80 -16.06 -17.84 -12.03
N GLU A 81 -16.13 -18.02 -13.36
CA GLU A 81 -15.96 -19.34 -14.00
C GLU A 81 -14.51 -19.88 -13.93
N ASN A 82 -13.52 -18.99 -13.83
CA ASN A 82 -12.09 -19.29 -13.83
C ASN A 82 -11.40 -18.73 -12.59
N PHE A 83 -12.15 -18.44 -11.51
CA PHE A 83 -11.63 -17.75 -10.35
C PHE A 83 -10.41 -18.48 -9.78
N VAL A 84 -9.28 -17.82 -9.88
CA VAL A 84 -8.06 -18.19 -9.19
C VAL A 84 -7.61 -16.95 -8.43
N GLU A 85 -7.36 -17.11 -7.14
CA GLU A 85 -6.93 -16.00 -6.31
C GLU A 85 -5.51 -15.57 -6.73
N PRO A 86 -5.31 -14.32 -7.18
CA PRO A 86 -3.99 -13.83 -7.55
C PRO A 86 -3.10 -13.74 -6.31
N ASP A 87 -1.83 -14.11 -6.47
CA ASP A 87 -0.84 -13.98 -5.41
C ASP A 87 -0.09 -12.66 -5.51
N VAL A 88 0.76 -12.39 -4.51
CA VAL A 88 1.62 -11.21 -4.49
C VAL A 88 2.48 -11.11 -5.76
N THR A 89 2.94 -12.23 -6.31
CA THR A 89 3.85 -12.30 -7.46
C THR A 89 3.22 -11.69 -8.71
N ILE A 90 1.93 -11.94 -8.93
CA ILE A 90 1.18 -11.41 -10.06
C ILE A 90 1.13 -9.88 -10.04
N PHE A 91 0.70 -9.30 -8.92
CA PHE A 91 0.62 -7.84 -8.78
C PHE A 91 1.99 -7.19 -8.91
N ASN A 92 3.02 -7.81 -8.34
CA ASN A 92 4.39 -7.31 -8.45
C ASN A 92 4.90 -7.27 -9.88
N SER A 93 4.59 -8.31 -10.67
CA SER A 93 5.02 -8.41 -12.06
C SER A 93 4.36 -7.34 -12.92
N LEU A 94 3.05 -7.12 -12.70
CA LEU A 94 2.29 -6.07 -13.36
C LEU A 94 2.81 -4.68 -13.01
N ILE A 95 3.01 -4.39 -11.72
CA ILE A 95 3.56 -3.12 -11.25
C ILE A 95 4.94 -2.84 -11.89
N GLN A 96 5.83 -3.84 -11.91
CA GLN A 96 7.12 -3.73 -12.58
C GLN A 96 6.99 -3.53 -14.10
N GLY A 97 6.03 -4.21 -14.73
CA GLY A 97 5.75 -4.07 -16.16
C GLY A 97 5.27 -2.67 -16.52
N PHE A 98 4.24 -2.16 -15.83
CA PHE A 98 3.75 -0.79 -15.98
C PHE A 98 4.86 0.24 -15.77
N TYR A 99 5.74 0.01 -14.79
CA TYR A 99 6.88 0.87 -14.53
C TYR A 99 7.90 0.88 -15.69
N LYS A 100 8.28 -0.29 -16.24
CA LYS A 100 9.22 -0.38 -17.37
C LYS A 100 8.74 0.38 -18.61
N GLU A 101 7.43 0.35 -18.85
CA GLU A 101 6.79 1.06 -19.96
C GLU A 101 6.52 2.55 -19.65
N GLY A 102 6.78 3.00 -18.41
CA GLY A 102 6.60 4.39 -17.98
C GLY A 102 5.16 4.79 -17.63
N PHE A 103 4.25 3.82 -17.52
CA PHE A 103 2.83 4.03 -17.21
C PHE A 103 2.58 3.96 -15.70
N LEU A 104 2.84 5.07 -15.00
CA LEU A 104 2.73 5.12 -13.53
C LEU A 104 1.31 4.98 -13.02
N ASP A 105 0.33 5.57 -13.71
CA ASP A 105 -1.08 5.49 -13.32
C ASP A 105 -1.56 4.04 -13.22
N GLY A 106 -1.17 3.20 -14.18
CA GLY A 106 -1.49 1.77 -14.17
C GLY A 106 -0.77 1.00 -13.05
N ALA A 107 0.48 1.34 -12.74
CA ALA A 107 1.19 0.74 -11.60
C ALA A 107 0.49 1.05 -10.27
N VAL A 108 -0.02 2.28 -10.13
CA VAL A 108 -0.76 2.73 -8.95
C VAL A 108 -2.13 2.03 -8.86
N GLU A 109 -2.85 1.89 -9.97
CA GLU A 109 -4.12 1.17 -10.03
C GLU A 109 -3.98 -0.31 -9.62
N VAL A 110 -2.96 -0.99 -10.15
CA VAL A 110 -2.66 -2.39 -9.81
C VAL A 110 -2.29 -2.52 -8.32
N TYR A 111 -1.56 -1.56 -7.77
CA TYR A 111 -1.25 -1.54 -6.33
C TYR A 111 -2.51 -1.31 -5.48
N HIS A 112 -3.42 -0.41 -5.88
CA HIS A 112 -4.72 -0.25 -5.23
C HIS A 112 -5.51 -1.56 -5.22
N MET A 113 -5.58 -2.25 -6.36
CA MET A 113 -6.29 -3.53 -6.48
C MET A 113 -5.68 -4.60 -5.55
N MET A 114 -4.35 -4.63 -5.42
CA MET A 114 -3.65 -5.53 -4.50
C MET A 114 -4.03 -5.27 -3.03
N VAL A 115 -4.08 -3.99 -2.63
CA VAL A 115 -4.40 -3.57 -1.27
C VAL A 115 -5.87 -3.82 -0.92
N GLU A 116 -6.80 -3.52 -1.82
CA GLU A 116 -8.24 -3.77 -1.63
C GLU A 116 -8.54 -5.25 -1.41
N ARG A 117 -7.73 -6.13 -2.02
CA ARG A 117 -7.83 -7.58 -1.86
C ARG A 117 -7.17 -8.11 -0.58
N GLY A 118 -6.56 -7.24 0.23
CA GLY A 118 -5.88 -7.64 1.47
C GLY A 118 -4.60 -8.44 1.24
N ILE A 119 -4.07 -8.44 0.01
CA ILE A 119 -2.82 -9.11 -0.32
C ILE A 119 -1.71 -8.19 0.16
N SER A 120 -1.02 -8.58 1.24
CA SER A 120 0.02 -7.75 1.86
C SER A 120 1.14 -7.46 0.86
N GLY A 121 1.21 -6.21 0.39
CA GLY A 121 2.34 -5.67 -0.36
C GLY A 121 3.63 -5.96 0.39
N SER A 122 4.61 -6.61 -0.26
CA SER A 122 5.87 -6.81 0.44
C SER A 122 6.61 -5.47 0.56
N LEU A 123 7.03 -5.18 1.79
CA LEU A 123 7.83 -4.06 2.29
C LEU A 123 8.98 -3.58 1.36
N GLY A 124 9.56 -4.49 0.57
CA GLY A 124 10.66 -4.18 -0.36
C GLY A 124 10.22 -3.57 -1.69
N GLN A 125 8.94 -3.72 -2.07
CA GLN A 125 8.44 -3.40 -3.40
C GLN A 125 7.89 -1.98 -3.52
N ALA A 126 7.24 -1.46 -2.48
CA ALA A 126 6.96 -0.02 -2.37
C ALA A 126 8.28 0.77 -2.39
N ARG A 127 9.32 0.28 -1.69
CA ARG A 127 10.67 0.86 -1.72
C ARG A 127 11.38 0.71 -3.07
N GLY A 128 11.23 -0.43 -3.75
CA GLY A 128 11.81 -0.67 -5.08
C GLY A 128 11.17 0.22 -6.15
N LEU A 129 9.83 0.26 -6.19
CA LEU A 129 9.07 1.18 -7.05
C LEU A 129 9.53 2.61 -6.81
N PHE A 130 9.71 3.00 -5.54
CA PHE A 130 10.11 4.34 -5.17
C PHE A 130 11.55 4.70 -5.58
N GLN A 131 12.51 3.81 -5.36
CA GLN A 131 13.91 4.03 -5.78
C GLN A 131 14.04 4.14 -7.29
N GLU A 132 13.19 3.42 -8.03
CA GLU A 132 13.20 3.42 -9.49
C GLU A 132 12.41 4.62 -10.06
N LEU A 133 11.27 5.01 -9.48
CA LEU A 133 10.57 6.28 -9.76
C LEU A 133 11.46 7.51 -9.60
N ARG A 134 12.40 7.47 -8.64
CA ARG A 134 13.41 8.52 -8.44
C ARG A 134 14.44 8.59 -9.57
N ASN A 135 14.69 7.47 -10.26
CA ASN A 135 15.64 7.35 -11.36
C ASN A 135 14.98 7.52 -12.74
N ALA A 136 13.67 7.34 -12.83
CA ALA A 136 12.89 7.63 -14.04
C ALA A 136 12.83 9.14 -14.31
N THR A 137 12.81 9.50 -15.59
CA THR A 137 12.84 10.90 -16.08
C THR A 137 11.59 11.72 -15.74
N HIS A 138 10.57 11.11 -15.11
CA HIS A 138 9.32 11.76 -14.71
C HIS A 138 9.26 11.83 -13.18
N ARG A 139 9.20 13.05 -12.64
CA ARG A 139 9.11 13.27 -11.19
C ARG A 139 7.79 12.69 -10.68
N PRO A 140 7.80 11.81 -9.65
CA PRO A 140 6.58 11.40 -8.98
C PRO A 140 5.85 12.64 -8.47
N ASP A 141 4.53 12.66 -8.63
CA ASP A 141 3.68 13.74 -8.20
C ASP A 141 3.07 13.46 -6.82
N VAL A 142 2.33 14.42 -6.27
CA VAL A 142 1.71 14.32 -4.95
C VAL A 142 0.81 13.09 -4.86
N VAL A 143 0.02 12.81 -5.89
CA VAL A 143 -0.93 11.67 -5.94
C VAL A 143 -0.20 10.33 -5.84
N SER A 144 0.93 10.18 -6.55
CA SER A 144 1.75 8.98 -6.50
C SER A 144 2.24 8.69 -5.07
N PHE A 145 2.69 9.71 -4.35
CA PHE A 145 3.14 9.56 -2.97
C PHE A 145 1.99 9.26 -2.01
N THR A 146 0.86 9.97 -2.12
CA THR A 146 -0.27 9.80 -1.18
C THR A 146 -0.87 8.41 -1.29
N THR A 147 -1.00 7.86 -2.50
CA THR A 147 -1.50 6.50 -2.70
C THR A 147 -0.58 5.44 -2.11
N ILE A 148 0.74 5.55 -2.30
CA ILE A 148 1.68 4.58 -1.75
C ILE A 148 1.73 4.68 -0.23
N ILE A 149 1.69 5.90 0.32
CA ILE A 149 1.63 6.13 1.77
C ILE A 149 0.34 5.54 2.36
N ASP A 150 -0.83 5.75 1.74
CA ASP A 150 -2.11 5.17 2.19
C ASP A 150 -2.10 3.63 2.11
N GLY A 151 -1.52 3.05 1.06
CA GLY A 151 -1.35 1.60 0.95
C GLY A 151 -0.40 1.03 2.01
N ALA A 152 0.73 1.69 2.26
CA ALA A 152 1.66 1.33 3.32
C ALA A 152 1.00 1.42 4.70
N LEU A 153 0.21 2.46 4.94
CA LEU A 153 -0.59 2.62 6.16
C LEU A 153 -1.62 1.51 6.36
N LYS A 154 -2.35 1.14 5.29
CA LYS A 154 -3.33 0.04 5.32
C LYS A 154 -2.67 -1.31 5.56
N ALA A 155 -1.47 -1.51 5.02
CA ALA A 155 -0.67 -2.72 5.21
C ALA A 155 0.00 -2.80 6.59
N GLY A 156 -0.04 -1.73 7.39
CA GLY A 156 0.63 -1.68 8.69
C GLY A 156 2.12 -1.37 8.64
N ASP A 157 2.63 -0.90 7.50
CA ASP A 157 4.04 -0.55 7.30
C ASP A 157 4.27 0.96 7.47
N PHE A 158 4.31 1.39 8.73
CA PHE A 158 4.43 2.79 9.11
C PHE A 158 5.81 3.39 8.85
N GLN A 159 6.84 2.57 8.90
CA GLN A 159 8.21 3.03 8.69
C GLN A 159 8.41 3.44 7.23
N SER A 160 7.93 2.63 6.29
CA SER A 160 7.95 2.99 4.87
C SER A 160 7.03 4.18 4.58
N ALA A 161 5.81 4.21 5.15
CA ALA A 161 4.89 5.33 4.98
C ALA A 161 5.51 6.67 5.45
N LYS A 162 6.25 6.63 6.57
CA LYS A 162 6.99 7.79 7.09
C LYS A 162 8.18 8.18 6.22
N GLU A 163 8.99 7.22 5.77
CA GLU A 163 10.11 7.46 4.86
C GLU A 163 9.63 8.12 3.55
N LEU A 164 8.55 7.60 2.97
CA LEU A 164 7.93 8.14 1.76
C LEU A 164 7.41 9.58 1.95
N LEU A 165 6.80 9.87 3.09
CA LEU A 165 6.40 11.24 3.42
C LEU A 165 7.62 12.18 3.53
N MET A 166 8.70 11.73 4.17
CA MET A 166 9.92 12.53 4.30
C MET A 166 10.58 12.79 2.94
N ASP A 167 10.58 11.80 2.06
CA ASP A 167 11.11 11.94 0.71
C ASP A 167 10.24 12.87 -0.14
N MET A 168 8.92 12.76 -0.03
CA MET A 168 7.96 13.68 -0.68
C MET A 168 8.22 15.14 -0.29
N LEU A 169 8.40 15.40 1.02
CA LEU A 169 8.75 16.72 1.55
C LEU A 169 10.13 17.19 1.07
N GLY A 170 11.10 16.28 1.01
CA GLY A 170 12.45 16.56 0.51
C GLY A 170 12.49 16.94 -0.97
N MET A 171 11.52 16.45 -1.77
CA MET A 171 11.36 16.81 -3.17
C MET A 171 10.63 18.15 -3.39
N GLY A 172 10.18 18.82 -2.32
CA GLY A 172 9.42 20.07 -2.41
C GLY A 172 8.00 19.88 -2.95
N LEU A 173 7.48 18.65 -2.93
CA LEU A 173 6.08 18.38 -3.24
C LEU A 173 5.26 18.81 -2.03
N ALA A 174 4.26 19.67 -2.25
CA ALA A 174 3.34 20.07 -1.19
C ALA A 174 2.50 18.86 -0.79
N SER A 175 2.86 18.25 0.35
CA SER A 175 2.03 17.25 1.03
C SER A 175 0.67 17.84 1.34
N ASP A 176 -0.39 17.09 1.07
CA ASP A 176 -1.71 17.48 1.55
C ASP A 176 -1.81 17.27 3.08
N TYR A 177 -2.69 18.03 3.73
CA TYR A 177 -2.94 17.89 5.16
C TYR A 177 -3.55 16.51 5.50
N MET A 178 -4.24 15.89 4.53
CA MET A 178 -4.89 14.58 4.64
C MET A 178 -3.90 13.44 4.86
N THR A 179 -2.72 13.48 4.23
CA THR A 179 -1.68 12.45 4.41
C THR A 179 -1.08 12.49 5.82
N PHE A 180 -0.82 13.69 6.36
CA PHE A 180 -0.38 13.84 7.75
C PHE A 180 -1.46 13.35 8.73
N SER A 181 -2.71 13.78 8.53
CA SER A 181 -3.84 13.39 9.40
C SER A 181 -4.03 11.87 9.46
N SER A 182 -3.97 11.21 8.30
CA SER A 182 -4.08 9.75 8.17
C SER A 182 -2.93 9.01 8.86
N LEU A 183 -1.67 9.45 8.67
CA LEU A 183 -0.50 8.89 9.33
C LEU A 183 -0.61 8.98 10.86
N ILE A 184 -0.92 10.17 11.37
CA ILE A 184 -0.99 10.44 12.80
C ILE A 184 -2.11 9.63 13.47
N SER A 185 -3.28 9.56 12.84
CA SER A 185 -4.41 8.78 13.38
C SER A 185 -4.08 7.29 13.44
N ARG A 186 -3.47 6.74 12.38
CA ARG A 186 -3.11 5.32 12.32
C ARG A 186 -2.00 4.96 13.32
N LEU A 187 -0.93 5.77 13.39
CA LEU A 187 0.15 5.59 14.36
C LEU A 187 -0.37 5.65 15.80
N SER A 188 -1.31 6.57 16.08
CA SER A 188 -1.95 6.69 17.40
C SER A 188 -2.76 5.45 17.78
N LYS A 189 -3.59 4.94 16.86
CA LYS A 189 -4.40 3.72 17.08
C LYS A 189 -3.57 2.48 17.36
N LEU A 190 -2.33 2.43 16.86
CA LEU A 190 -1.41 1.30 17.04
C LEU A 190 -0.44 1.51 18.21
N GLY A 191 -0.54 2.66 18.89
CA GLY A 191 0.28 2.99 20.04
C GLY A 191 1.74 3.34 19.68
N GLN A 192 2.06 3.60 18.41
CA GLN A 192 3.35 4.14 17.96
C GLN A 192 3.35 5.67 18.15
N LEU A 193 3.28 6.08 19.42
CA LEU A 193 3.00 7.46 19.81
C LEU A 193 4.19 8.40 19.61
N ASP A 194 5.41 7.88 19.74
CA ASP A 194 6.63 8.67 19.56
C ASP A 194 6.80 9.04 18.07
N GLU A 195 6.45 8.11 17.18
CA GLU A 195 6.37 8.34 15.73
C GLU A 195 5.20 9.26 15.37
N ALA A 196 4.02 9.06 15.96
CA ALA A 196 2.85 9.91 15.73
C ALA A 196 3.15 11.38 16.08
N LYS A 197 3.83 11.61 17.21
CA LYS A 197 4.29 12.94 17.65
C LYS A 197 5.29 13.55 16.68
N SER A 198 6.27 12.76 16.22
CA SER A 198 7.25 13.22 15.23
C SER A 198 6.59 13.66 13.91
N VAL A 199 5.57 12.94 13.44
CA VAL A 199 4.81 13.32 12.23
C VAL A 199 3.95 14.56 12.50
N PHE A 200 3.34 14.67 13.68
CA PHE A 200 2.58 15.84 14.10
C PHE A 200 3.43 17.11 14.13
N GLU A 201 4.58 17.09 14.80
CA GLU A 201 5.50 18.25 14.84
C GLU A 201 5.93 18.67 13.43
N LYS A 202 6.13 17.70 12.54
CA LYS A 202 6.49 17.95 11.14
C LYS A 202 5.33 18.56 10.35
N MET A 203 4.09 18.13 10.59
CA MET A 203 2.87 18.73 10.00
C MET A 203 2.80 20.22 10.34
N ILE A 204 3.01 20.55 11.62
CA ILE A 204 3.02 21.93 12.08
C ILE A 204 4.19 22.74 11.50
N ALA A 205 5.40 22.17 11.49
CA ALA A 205 6.58 22.83 10.94
C ALA A 205 6.45 23.11 9.43
N SER A 206 5.63 22.33 8.74
CA SER A 206 5.31 22.50 7.32
C SER A 206 4.18 23.52 7.08
N GLY A 207 3.64 24.14 8.14
CA GLY A 207 2.63 25.19 8.06
C GLY A 207 1.18 24.69 7.99
N PHE A 208 0.94 23.39 8.18
CA PHE A 208 -0.41 22.84 8.21
C PHE A 208 -1.01 22.90 9.61
N THR A 209 -2.29 23.29 9.68
CA THR A 209 -3.09 23.22 10.91
C THR A 209 -3.69 21.82 11.05
N PRO A 210 -3.47 21.11 12.17
CA PRO A 210 -4.10 19.82 12.40
C PRO A 210 -5.61 19.98 12.52
N ASP A 211 -6.35 19.00 12.01
CA ASP A 211 -7.80 18.95 12.08
C ASP A 211 -8.27 18.36 13.42
N THR A 212 -9.58 18.41 13.64
CA THR A 212 -10.25 17.79 14.79
C THR A 212 -9.93 16.29 14.91
N PHE A 213 -9.64 15.62 13.79
CA PHE A 213 -9.36 14.19 13.76
C PHE A 213 -7.98 13.83 14.34
N VAL A 214 -6.96 14.63 14.04
CA VAL A 214 -5.63 14.51 14.64
C VAL A 214 -5.69 14.76 16.15
N TYR A 215 -6.43 15.78 16.57
CA TYR A 215 -6.61 16.13 17.98
C TYR A 215 -7.53 15.18 18.74
N ASP A 216 -8.36 14.39 18.07
CA ASP A 216 -9.09 13.30 18.70
C ASP A 216 -8.22 12.04 18.84
N SER A 217 -7.42 11.73 17.80
CA SER A 217 -6.67 10.47 17.71
C SER A 217 -5.43 10.44 18.62
N LEU A 218 -4.66 11.53 18.70
CA LEU A 218 -3.40 11.58 19.47
C LEU A 218 -3.62 11.46 20.98
N PRO A 219 -4.52 12.26 21.62
CA PRO A 219 -4.76 12.18 23.06
C PRO A 219 -5.29 10.81 23.49
N LYS A 220 -6.21 10.21 22.72
CA LYS A 220 -6.69 8.85 22.96
C LYS A 220 -5.54 7.82 22.90
N GLY A 221 -4.64 7.99 21.94
CA GLY A 221 -3.41 7.21 21.85
C GLY A 221 -2.54 7.33 23.11
N PHE A 222 -2.22 8.56 23.54
CA PHE A 222 -1.42 8.82 24.75
C PHE A 222 -2.08 8.33 26.05
N ALA A 223 -3.41 8.48 26.16
CA ALA A 223 -4.19 8.00 27.30
C ALA A 223 -4.13 6.47 27.43
N SER A 224 -4.25 5.75 26.31
CA SER A 224 -4.14 4.27 26.31
C SER A 224 -2.80 3.73 26.83
N LYS A 225 -1.74 4.56 26.87
CA LYS A 225 -0.40 4.20 27.36
C LYS A 225 0.04 4.91 28.64
N GLY A 226 -0.85 5.64 29.34
CA GLY A 226 -0.48 6.29 30.60
C GLY A 226 0.41 7.53 30.44
N LYS A 227 0.56 8.09 29.23
CA LYS A 227 1.48 9.21 28.97
C LYS A 227 0.81 10.59 29.21
N THR A 228 0.41 10.90 30.45
CA THR A 228 -0.31 12.15 30.82
C THR A 228 0.44 13.43 30.46
N LYS A 229 1.76 13.46 30.69
CA LYS A 229 2.60 14.64 30.41
C LYS A 229 2.58 15.05 28.94
N GLU A 230 2.58 14.07 28.03
CA GLU A 230 2.56 14.31 26.59
C GLU A 230 1.23 14.92 26.12
N ILE A 231 0.11 14.57 26.78
CA ILE A 231 -1.20 15.18 26.51
C ILE A 231 -1.20 16.65 26.92
N ILE A 232 -0.57 16.98 28.06
CA ILE A 232 -0.46 18.35 28.56
C ILE A 232 0.46 19.20 27.65
N ASP A 233 1.58 18.63 27.22
CA ASP A 233 2.50 19.32 26.30
C ASP A 233 1.84 19.57 24.93
N LEU A 234 1.01 18.63 24.46
CA LEU A 234 0.21 18.79 23.24
C LEU A 234 -0.81 19.94 23.39
N LEU A 235 -1.54 20.00 24.51
CA LEU A 235 -2.49 21.09 24.80
C LEU A 235 -1.83 22.47 24.79
N ARG A 236 -0.68 22.61 25.44
CA ARG A 236 0.07 23.88 25.46
C ARG A 236 0.52 24.28 24.06
N GLN A 237 0.96 23.31 23.26
CA GLN A 237 1.35 23.55 21.87
C GLN A 237 0.16 23.99 20.99
N MET A 238 -1.05 23.50 21.27
CA MET A 238 -2.29 23.95 20.59
C MET A 238 -2.63 25.39 20.95
N ALA A 239 -2.49 25.73 22.23
CA ALA A 239 -2.76 27.07 22.76
C ALA A 239 -1.81 28.13 22.22
N ASP A 240 -0.51 27.85 22.27
CA ASP A 240 0.55 28.74 21.79
C ASP A 240 0.43 29.04 20.28
N LYS A 241 -0.21 28.14 19.53
CA LYS A 241 -0.42 28.27 18.08
C LYS A 241 -1.80 28.78 17.69
N GLY A 242 -2.61 29.18 18.67
CA GLY A 242 -3.93 29.79 18.44
C GLY A 242 -4.94 28.84 17.80
N VAL A 243 -4.79 27.52 18.00
CA VAL A 243 -5.77 26.54 17.56
C VAL A 243 -7.01 26.70 18.42
N VAL A 244 -8.16 26.94 17.79
CA VAL A 244 -9.44 27.04 18.51
C VAL A 244 -9.73 25.70 19.14
N LEU A 245 -9.65 25.65 20.47
CA LEU A 245 -10.06 24.51 21.27
C LEU A 245 -11.59 24.47 21.25
N ASP A 246 -12.16 23.68 20.35
CA ASP A 246 -13.60 23.44 20.36
C ASP A 246 -14.01 22.52 21.53
N SER A 247 -15.30 22.48 21.80
CA SER A 247 -15.85 21.69 22.91
C SER A 247 -15.61 20.18 22.75
N GLU A 248 -15.38 19.70 21.53
CA GLU A 248 -15.21 18.28 21.23
C GLU A 248 -13.78 17.83 21.57
N ILE A 249 -12.77 18.63 21.18
CA ILE A 249 -11.37 18.45 21.56
C ILE A 249 -11.21 18.52 23.07
N ILE A 250 -11.80 19.53 23.72
CA ILE A 250 -11.76 19.69 25.18
C ILE A 250 -12.40 18.47 25.85
N SER A 251 -13.57 18.01 25.37
CA SER A 251 -14.25 16.82 25.91
C SER A 251 -13.43 15.54 25.76
N THR A 252 -12.82 15.30 24.59
CA THR A 252 -11.96 14.13 24.35
C THR A 252 -10.77 14.13 25.31
N ILE A 253 -10.13 15.27 25.49
CA ILE A 253 -8.95 15.40 26.36
C ILE A 253 -9.35 15.26 27.84
N LEU A 254 -10.47 15.86 28.25
CA LEU A 254 -11.03 15.68 29.60
C LEU A 254 -11.33 14.21 29.89
N THR A 255 -11.98 13.52 28.96
CA THR A 255 -12.27 12.09 29.10
C THR A 255 -10.97 11.29 29.26
N CYS A 256 -9.98 11.57 28.40
CA CYS A 256 -8.67 10.93 28.45
C CYS A 256 -7.92 11.15 29.78
N LEU A 257 -8.01 12.35 30.36
CA LEU A 257 -7.35 12.69 31.63
C LEU A 257 -8.09 12.10 32.84
N CYS A 258 -9.42 12.11 32.82
CA CYS A 258 -10.26 11.50 33.86
C CYS A 258 -10.03 9.99 33.99
N ASP A 259 -9.83 9.29 32.87
CA ASP A 259 -9.57 7.85 32.85
C ASP A 259 -8.19 7.47 33.45
N MET A 260 -7.29 8.43 33.65
CA MET A 260 -5.89 8.22 34.07
C MET A 260 -5.64 8.42 35.58
N SER A 261 -6.70 8.68 36.36
CA SER A 261 -6.75 8.76 37.84
C SER A 261 -5.84 9.78 38.57
N GLU A 262 -5.09 10.63 37.88
CA GLU A 262 -4.46 11.78 38.54
C GLU A 262 -5.46 12.96 38.51
N VAL A 263 -5.97 13.31 39.68
CA VAL A 263 -6.72 14.57 39.92
C VAL A 263 -5.73 15.72 39.77
N LEU A 264 -5.35 16.03 38.54
CA LEU A 264 -4.68 17.26 38.19
C LEU A 264 -5.75 18.34 38.06
N ASP A 265 -5.47 19.52 38.60
CA ASP A 265 -6.37 20.67 38.55
C ASP A 265 -6.52 21.09 37.07
N VAL A 266 -7.54 20.54 36.43
CA VAL A 266 -7.81 20.67 35.00
C VAL A 266 -7.96 22.15 34.60
N MET A 267 -8.38 23.00 35.53
CA MET A 267 -8.49 24.45 35.37
C MET A 267 -7.14 25.18 35.34
N GLU A 268 -6.04 24.61 35.86
CA GLU A 268 -4.69 25.20 35.73
C GLU A 268 -3.98 24.82 34.41
N ILE A 269 -4.42 23.74 33.76
CA ILE A 269 -3.78 23.19 32.55
C ILE A 269 -4.45 23.71 31.29
N LEU A 270 -5.75 23.99 31.34
CA LEU A 270 -6.45 24.59 30.22
C LEU A 270 -5.93 26.03 30.03
N PRO A 271 -5.39 26.36 28.85
CA PRO A 271 -5.07 27.75 28.53
C PRO A 271 -6.36 28.57 28.64
N ASP A 272 -6.28 29.76 29.22
CA ASP A 272 -7.42 30.67 29.41
C ASP A 272 -8.27 30.72 28.14
N CYS A 273 -9.39 29.99 28.15
CA CYS A 273 -10.33 29.96 27.04
C CYS A 273 -11.14 31.25 27.12
N SER A 274 -10.66 32.30 26.46
CA SER A 274 -11.42 33.52 26.16
C SER A 274 -11.91 33.51 24.72
#